data_AF-A0ABD1DFT6-F1
#
_entry.id   AF-A0ABD1DFT6-F1
#
_cell.length_a   1.000
_cell.length_b   1.000
_cell.length_c   1.000
_cell.angle_alpha   90.00
_cell.angle_beta   90.00
_cell.angle_gamma   90.00
#
_symmetry.space_group_name_H-M   'P 1'
#
loop_
_entity.id
_entity.type
_entity.pdbx_description
1 polymer ?
#
loop_
_entity_poly.entity_id
_entity_poly.type
_entity_poly.pdbx_seq_one_letter_code
_entity_poly.pdbx_strand_id
1 'polypeptide(L)' 'MSNISDFYRDKVVFVTGGTGFIGKIVVEKLLRTSEVKQIILLVREKKNTLPEQRIKDICACP' A
#
# COMPACT_ATOMS: atom_id res chain seq x y z
N MET A 1 -13.29 -11.58 19.23
CA MET A 1 -12.21 -10.67 18.79
C MET A 1 -12.48 -10.35 17.32
N SER A 2 -12.66 -9.08 16.95
CA SER A 2 -12.80 -8.72 15.54
C SER A 2 -11.46 -8.92 14.83
N ASN A 3 -11.42 -9.80 13.82
CA ASN A 3 -10.21 -10.01 13.03
C ASN A 3 -9.95 -8.77 12.16
N ILE A 4 -8.71 -8.28 12.15
CA ILE A 4 -8.32 -7.11 11.35
C ILE A 4 -8.56 -7.37 9.85
N SER A 5 -8.43 -8.62 9.40
CA SER A 5 -8.75 -9.02 8.03
C SER A 5 -10.22 -8.77 7.68
N ASP A 6 -11.14 -9.16 8.57
CA ASP A 6 -12.57 -8.94 8.34
C ASP A 6 -12.93 -7.44 8.35
N PHE A 7 -12.19 -6.63 9.13
CA PHE A 7 -12.41 -5.18 9.13
C PHE A 7 -12.09 -4.53 7.79
N TYR A 8 -11.08 -5.04 7.07
CA TYR A 8 -10.59 -4.47 5.82
C TYR A 8 -11.17 -5.13 4.55
N ARG A 9 -11.83 -6.29 4.69
CA ARG A 9 -12.51 -6.98 3.59
C ARG A 9 -13.43 -6.01 2.82
N ASP A 10 -13.31 -6.04 1.49
CA ASP A 10 -14.07 -5.24 0.54
C ASP A 10 -13.97 -3.70 0.69
N LYS A 11 -13.07 -3.20 1.54
CA LYS A 11 -12.86 -1.76 1.71
C LYS A 11 -11.92 -1.18 0.67
N VAL A 12 -12.14 0.11 0.40
CA VAL A 12 -11.18 0.95 -0.31
C VAL A 12 -10.32 1.66 0.71
N VAL A 13 -9.01 1.45 0.67
CA VAL A 13 -8.06 1.98 1.65
C VAL A 13 -7.17 3.04 1.00
N PHE A 14 -7.20 4.27 1.53
CA PHE A 14 -6.29 5.33 1.12
C PHE A 14 -5.05 5.34 2.01
N VAL A 15 -3.87 5.19 1.40
CA VAL A 15 -2.59 5.09 2.11
C VAL A 15 -1.67 6.24 1.70
N THR A 16 -1.22 7.00 2.68
CA THR A 16 -0.16 8.00 2.54
C THR A 16 1.17 7.44 3.01
N GLY A 17 2.28 7.95 2.48
CA GLY A 17 3.61 7.43 2.85
C GLY A 17 3.90 5.99 2.43
N GLY A 18 3.08 5.40 1.55
CA GLY A 18 3.17 3.99 1.14
C GLY A 18 4.50 3.58 0.49
N THR A 19 5.27 4.54 -0.02
CA THR A 19 6.64 4.31 -0.55
C THR A 19 7.73 4.13 0.54
N GLY A 20 7.44 4.48 1.79
CA GLY A 20 8.38 4.35 2.90
C GLY A 20 8.48 2.90 3.40
N PHE A 21 9.51 2.58 4.19
CA PHE A 21 9.77 1.22 4.67
C PHE A 21 8.54 0.54 5.30
N ILE A 22 7.93 1.16 6.31
CA ILE A 22 6.73 0.65 6.97
C ILE A 22 5.50 0.69 6.06
N GLY A 23 5.36 1.76 5.27
CA GLY A 23 4.25 1.90 4.34
C GLY A 23 4.17 0.74 3.34
N LYS A 24 5.32 0.29 2.82
CA LYS A 24 5.39 -0.87 1.92
C LYS A 24 4.90 -2.15 2.60
N ILE A 25 5.33 -2.40 3.84
CA ILE A 25 4.90 -3.58 4.63
C ILE A 25 3.39 -3.54 4.89
N VAL A 26 2.85 -2.37 5.23
CA VAL A 26 1.40 -2.23 5.46
C VAL A 26 0.61 -2.52 4.18
N VAL A 27 1.06 -1.98 3.04
CA VAL A 27 0.45 -2.26 1.73
C VAL A 27 0.50 -3.75 1.40
N GLU A 28 1.66 -4.40 1.60
CA GLU A 28 1.85 -5.84 1.39
C GLU A 28 0.91 -6.67 2.27
N LYS A 29 0.77 -6.31 3.54
CA LYS A 29 -0.13 -7.00 4.48
C LYS A 29 -1.61 -6.84 4.11
N LEU A 30 -2.02 -5.63 3.72
CA LEU A 30 -3.39 -5.38 3.29
C LEU A 30 -3.74 -6.19 2.04
N LEU A 31 -2.82 -6.26 1.07
CA LEU A 31 -3.00 -7.05 -0.15
C LEU A 31 -3.02 -8.55 0.11
N ARG A 32 -2.11 -9.07 0.95
CA ARG A 32 -1.95 -10.53 1.13
C ARG A 32 -2.97 -11.16 2.07
N THR A 33 -3.41 -10.44 3.12
CA THR A 33 -4.19 -11.07 4.19
C THR A 33 -5.56 -10.45 4.46
N SER A 34 -5.90 -9.33 3.83
CA SER A 34 -7.04 -8.51 4.29
C SER A 34 -8.14 -8.34 3.23
N GLU A 35 -8.03 -9.01 2.08
CA GLU A 35 -9.06 -9.04 1.02
C GLU A 35 -9.66 -7.65 0.71
N VAL A 36 -8.79 -6.64 0.67
CA VAL A 36 -9.22 -5.26 0.39
C VAL A 36 -9.71 -5.16 -1.04
N LYS A 37 -10.75 -4.35 -1.28
CA LYS A 37 -11.27 -4.10 -2.62
C LYS A 37 -10.28 -3.31 -3.47
N GLN A 38 -9.67 -2.29 -2.87
CA GLN A 38 -8.76 -1.40 -3.58
C GLN A 38 -7.85 -0.65 -2.59
N ILE A 39 -6.59 -0.45 -2.97
CA ILE A 39 -5.67 0.47 -2.28
C ILE A 39 -5.40 1.66 -3.20
N ILE A 40 -5.56 2.87 -2.65
CA ILE A 40 -5.22 4.12 -3.32
C ILE A 40 -3.96 4.67 -2.63
N LEU A 41 -2.86 4.78 -3.36
CA LEU A 41 -1.58 5.23 -2.81
C LEU A 41 -1.30 6.68 -3.20
N LEU A 42 -1.10 7.56 -2.22
CA LEU A 42 -0.58 8.90 -2.49
C LEU A 42 0.95 8.86 -2.62
N VAL A 43 1.43 9.10 -3.84
CA VAL A 43 2.87 9.13 -4.13
C VAL A 43 3.27 10.54 -4.56
N ARG A 44 4.15 11.15 -3.76
CA ARG A 44 4.78 12.42 -4.13
C ARG A 44 5.98 12.20 -5.03
N GLU A 45 6.25 13.17 -5.88
CA GLU A 45 7.54 13.26 -6.55
C GLU A 45 8.67 13.47 -5.52
N LYS A 46 9.84 12.88 -5.79
CA LYS A 46 11.08 13.11 -5.04
C LYS A 46 12.09 13.65 -6.05
N LYS A 47 13.00 14.54 -5.63
CA LYS A 47 13.99 15.18 -6.52
C LYS A 47 14.63 14.14 -7.45
N ASN A 48 14.41 14.30 -8.76
CA ASN A 48 14.89 13.40 -9.83
C ASN A 48 14.31 11.97 -9.82
N THR A 49 13.11 11.75 -9.25
CA THR A 49 12.43 10.45 -9.28
C THR A 49 10.94 10.65 -9.49
N LEU A 50 10.46 10.16 -10.63
CA LEU A 50 9.05 10.24 -11.00
C LEU A 50 8.21 9.30 -10.11
N PRO A 51 6.94 9.65 -9.82
CA PRO A 51 6.04 8.82 -9.03
C PRO A 51 5.96 7.36 -9.51
N GLU A 52 5.95 7.13 -10.83
CA GLU A 52 5.84 5.80 -11.44
C GLU A 52 7.06 4.92 -11.10
N GLN A 53 8.26 5.51 -11.08
CA GLN A 53 9.48 4.79 -10.67
C GLN A 53 9.38 4.38 -9.19
N ARG A 54 8.86 5.27 -8.34
CA ARG A 54 8.67 4.98 -6.91
C ARG A 54 7.62 3.89 -6.66
N ILE A 55 6.61 3.78 -7.53
CA ILE A 55 5.62 2.69 -7.48
C ILE A 55 6.24 1.37 -7.92
N LYS A 56 7.07 1.35 -8.98
CA LYS A 56 7.79 0.14 -9.41
C LYS A 56 8.62 -0.46 -8.27
N ASP A 57 9.30 0.38 -7.47
CA ASP A 57 10.07 -0.06 -6.31
C ASP A 57 9.22 -0.69 -5.18
N ILE A 58 7.92 -0.40 -5.14
CA ILE A 58 6.99 -1.05 -4.20
C ILE A 58 6.59 -2.42 -4.75
N CYS A 59 6.23 -2.47 -6.04
CA CYS A 59 5.78 -3.70 -6.71
C CYS A 59 6.90 -4.72 -6.97
N ALA A 60 8.16 -4.30 -6.96
CA ALA A 60 9.32 -5.18 -7.08
C ALA A 60 9.72 -5.87 -5.76
N CYS A 61 9.11 -5.51 -4.64
CA CYS A 61 9.33 -6.18 -3.35
C CYS A 61 8.55 -7.51 -3.33
N PRO A 62 9.19 -8.65 -2.98
CA PRO A 62 8.52 -9.95 -2.89
C PRO A 62 7.46 -10.02 -1.78
#